data_AF-A0A543J776-F1
#
_entry.id   AF-A0A543J776-F1
#
_cell.length_a   1.000
_cell.length_b   1.000
_cell.length_c   1.000
_cell.angle_alpha   90.00
_cell.angle_beta   90.00
_cell.angle_gamma   90.00
#
_symmetry.space_group_name_H-M   'P 1'
#
loop_
_entity.id
_entity.type
_entity.pdbx_description
1 polymer ?
#
loop_
_entity_poly.entity_id
_entity_poly.type
_entity_poly.pdbx_seq_one_letter_code
_entity_poly.pdbx_strand_id
1 'polypeptide(L)'
;MIEDNSPELVAELDRLYAAVEAAPAGDTTAQIALWRQVTALKHWFFIARGSADQPRPYAAAAEQGPMICLYSSAVRAGDAARTLGLVDSESGSAPLFSVPVPAAIDYVASFGQAGVFGVTLDHPRLGHYIPLANLGLLKSWIDGAGG
;
A
#
# COMPACT_ATOMS: atom_id res chain seq x y z
N MET A 1 9.91 -18.08 0.30
CA MET A 1 9.64 -16.97 1.25
C MET A 1 9.56 -15.69 0.43
N ILE A 2 8.56 -14.86 0.68
CA ILE A 2 8.46 -13.56 0.00
C ILE A 2 9.59 -12.67 0.55
N GLU A 3 10.43 -12.12 -0.33
CA GLU A 3 11.49 -11.18 0.08
C GLU A 3 10.82 -9.87 0.55
N ASP A 4 11.17 -9.44 1.76
CA ASP A 4 10.62 -8.21 2.34
C ASP A 4 11.40 -6.97 1.88
N ASN A 5 10.79 -5.78 2.01
CA ASN A 5 11.52 -4.52 1.85
C ASN A 5 12.52 -4.33 3.00
N SER A 6 13.55 -3.50 2.76
CA SER A 6 14.53 -3.18 3.79
C SER A 6 13.85 -2.52 5.02
N PRO A 7 14.20 -2.94 6.26
CA PRO A 7 13.67 -2.32 7.47
C PRO A 7 13.90 -0.81 7.54
N GLU A 8 15.01 -0.33 6.98
CA GLU A 8 15.36 1.09 6.93
C GLU A 8 14.36 1.87 6.06
N LEU A 9 14.00 1.34 4.89
CA LEU A 9 12.99 1.97 4.03
C LEU A 9 11.61 2.00 4.70
N VAL A 10 11.29 0.96 5.46
CA VAL A 10 10.01 0.81 6.19
C VAL A 10 9.95 1.70 7.44
N ALA A 11 11.07 1.92 8.12
CA ALA A 11 11.19 2.86 9.24
C ALA A 11 11.10 4.31 8.77
N GLU A 12 11.67 4.60 7.59
CA GLU A 12 11.59 5.91 6.96
C GLU A 12 10.13 6.31 6.64
N LEU A 13 9.29 5.35 6.23
CA LEU A 13 7.86 5.58 6.06
C LEU A 13 7.17 6.01 7.36
N ASP A 14 7.54 5.43 8.50
CA ASP A 14 6.95 5.83 9.79
C ASP A 14 7.36 7.25 10.18
N ARG A 15 8.63 7.62 9.93
CA ARG A 15 9.13 8.99 10.14
C ARG A 15 8.41 10.00 9.25
N LEU A 16 8.22 9.67 7.97
CA LEU A 16 7.52 10.53 7.01
C LEU A 16 6.03 10.64 7.34
N TYR A 17 5.39 9.55 7.77
CA TYR A 17 4.01 9.57 8.21
C TYR A 17 3.83 10.46 9.45
N ALA A 18 4.72 10.37 10.45
CA ALA A 18 4.68 11.27 11.60
C ALA A 18 4.84 12.75 11.19
N ALA A 19 5.63 13.03 10.16
CA ALA A 19 5.73 14.38 9.61
C ALA A 19 4.45 14.83 8.87
N VAL A 20 3.72 13.93 8.22
CA VAL A 20 2.41 14.22 7.64
C VAL A 20 1.40 14.60 8.72
N GLU A 21 1.35 13.82 9.80
CA GLU A 21 0.42 14.08 10.92
C GLU A 21 0.73 15.40 11.64
N ALA A 22 2.00 15.81 11.67
CA ALA A 22 2.43 17.08 12.27
C ALA A 22 2.33 18.28 11.31
N ALA A 23 2.06 18.05 10.02
CA ALA A 23 2.07 19.10 9.01
C ALA A 23 0.83 20.02 9.16
N PRO A 24 0.98 21.35 8.95
CA PRO A 24 -0.16 22.26 8.90
C PRO A 24 -1.16 21.86 7.80
N ALA A 25 -2.44 22.15 8.01
CA ALA A 25 -3.46 21.93 7.00
C ALA A 25 -3.11 22.64 5.69
N GLY A 26 -3.13 21.89 4.58
CA GLY A 26 -2.76 22.39 3.25
C GLY A 26 -1.28 22.23 2.89
N ASP A 27 -0.41 21.85 3.82
CA ASP A 27 0.97 21.46 3.51
C ASP A 27 1.02 20.01 2.99
N THR A 28 1.33 19.87 1.71
CA THR A 28 1.43 18.58 1.02
C THR A 28 2.87 18.07 0.91
N THR A 29 3.86 18.82 1.42
CA THR A 29 5.28 18.47 1.30
C THR A 29 5.59 17.13 1.95
N ALA A 30 5.11 16.92 3.17
CA ALA A 30 5.28 15.66 3.89
C ALA A 30 4.55 14.50 3.18
N GLN A 31 3.37 14.76 2.61
CA GLN A 31 2.60 13.76 1.88
C GLN A 31 3.32 13.32 0.60
N ILE A 32 3.87 14.28 -0.16
CA ILE A 32 4.68 14.02 -1.35
C ILE A 32 5.91 13.19 -0.96
N ALA A 33 6.60 13.54 0.12
CA ALA A 33 7.76 12.80 0.60
C ALA A 33 7.40 11.36 1.02
N LEU A 34 6.28 11.17 1.74
CA LEU A 34 5.76 9.86 2.10
C LEU A 34 5.51 8.99 0.86
N TRP A 35 4.77 9.51 -0.13
CA TRP A 35 4.45 8.73 -1.33
C TRP A 35 5.67 8.48 -2.23
N ARG A 36 6.65 9.40 -2.26
CA ARG A 36 7.95 9.14 -2.89
C ARG A 36 8.69 7.97 -2.24
N GLN A 37 8.64 7.88 -0.92
CA GLN A 37 9.22 6.75 -0.21
C GLN A 37 8.46 5.45 -0.50
N VAL A 38 7.13 5.50 -0.65
CA VAL A 38 6.32 4.34 -1.07
C VAL A 38 6.70 3.85 -2.47
N THR A 39 7.03 4.75 -3.41
CA THR A 39 7.52 4.39 -4.75
C THR A 39 8.96 3.89 -4.76
N ALA A 40 9.74 4.12 -3.70
CA ALA A 40 11.11 3.62 -3.56
C ALA A 40 11.17 2.19 -2.99
N LEU A 41 10.04 1.64 -2.53
CA LEU A 41 9.94 0.24 -2.12
C LEU A 41 10.18 -0.70 -3.30
N LYS A 42 10.81 -1.85 -3.04
CA LYS A 42 11.01 -2.88 -4.08
C LYS A 42 9.70 -3.57 -4.43
N HIS A 43 8.89 -3.86 -3.40
CA HIS A 43 7.62 -4.56 -3.53
C HIS A 43 6.53 -3.87 -2.72
N TRP A 44 5.29 -3.94 -3.20
CA TRP A 44 4.11 -3.69 -2.38
C TRP A 44 3.48 -5.02 -2.00
N PHE A 45 3.03 -5.13 -0.75
CA PHE A 45 2.42 -6.33 -0.21
C PHE A 45 0.91 -6.15 -0.11
N PHE A 46 0.18 -7.24 -0.30
CA PHE A 46 -1.27 -7.26 -0.28
C PHE A 46 -1.76 -8.49 0.48
N ILE A 47 -2.85 -8.32 1.22
CA ILE A 47 -3.60 -9.45 1.78
C ILE A 47 -4.48 -10.01 0.67
N ALA A 48 -4.28 -11.27 0.30
CA ALA A 48 -5.08 -11.96 -0.69
C ALA A 48 -6.49 -12.26 -0.15
N ARG A 49 -7.47 -11.98 -0.98
CA ARG A 49 -8.88 -12.35 -0.85
C ARG A 49 -9.29 -13.11 -2.10
N GLY A 50 -10.20 -14.07 -1.95
CA GLY A 50 -10.63 -14.94 -3.06
C GLY A 50 -9.91 -16.28 -3.07
N SER A 51 -9.99 -16.99 -4.19
CA SER A 51 -9.38 -18.32 -4.34
C SER A 51 -7.87 -18.22 -4.52
N ALA A 52 -7.17 -19.31 -4.19
CA ALA A 52 -5.72 -19.43 -4.37
C ALA A 52 -5.27 -19.20 -5.83
N ASP A 53 -6.12 -19.55 -6.81
CA ASP A 53 -5.81 -19.41 -8.24
C ASP A 53 -5.98 -17.98 -8.78
N GLN A 54 -6.76 -17.13 -8.08
CA GLN A 54 -7.01 -15.74 -8.47
C GLN A 54 -7.07 -14.83 -7.24
N PRO A 55 -5.93 -14.64 -6.53
CA PRO A 55 -5.90 -13.78 -5.36
C PRO A 55 -6.16 -12.32 -5.78
N ARG A 56 -7.13 -11.70 -5.12
CA ARG A 56 -7.44 -10.27 -5.24
C ARG A 56 -6.95 -9.54 -4.00
N PRO A 57 -6.49 -8.29 -4.10
CA PRO A 57 -6.07 -7.55 -2.92
C PRO A 57 -7.29 -7.25 -2.05
N TYR A 58 -7.12 -7.29 -0.73
CA TYR A 58 -8.11 -6.79 0.20
C TYR A 58 -8.34 -5.30 -0.03
N ALA A 59 -9.62 -4.91 -0.08
CA ALA A 59 -10.05 -3.53 -0.14
C ALA A 59 -10.89 -3.21 1.09
N ALA A 60 -10.51 -2.17 1.82
CA ALA A 60 -11.28 -1.62 2.91
C ALA A 60 -12.40 -0.73 2.37
N ALA A 61 -13.57 -0.77 3.01
CA ALA A 61 -14.63 0.18 2.73
C ALA A 61 -14.25 1.57 3.28
N ALA A 62 -14.43 2.62 2.49
CA ALA A 62 -14.29 4.01 2.90
C ALA A 62 -15.44 4.84 2.33
N GLU A 63 -15.65 6.05 2.87
CA GLU A 63 -16.75 6.94 2.50
C GLU A 63 -16.74 7.30 1.00
N GLN A 64 -15.54 7.50 0.44
CA GLN A 64 -15.34 7.87 -0.97
C GLN A 64 -15.44 6.66 -1.91
N GLY A 65 -15.43 5.43 -1.37
CA GLY A 65 -15.43 4.18 -2.13
C GLY A 65 -14.38 3.18 -1.62
N PRO A 66 -14.36 1.95 -2.16
CA PRO A 66 -13.40 0.93 -1.76
C PRO A 66 -11.95 1.38 -1.96
N MET A 67 -11.09 1.12 -0.98
CA MET A 67 -9.66 1.43 -1.04
C MET A 67 -8.84 0.16 -0.90
N ILE A 68 -7.96 -0.13 -1.87
CA ILE A 68 -7.04 -1.26 -1.78
C ILE A 68 -6.02 -1.02 -0.66
N CYS A 69 -5.84 -1.99 0.23
CA CYS A 69 -4.82 -1.94 1.27
C CYS A 69 -3.49 -2.42 0.70
N LEU A 70 -2.55 -1.49 0.51
CA LEU A 70 -1.15 -1.79 0.20
C LEU A 70 -0.33 -1.75 1.48
N TYR A 71 0.64 -2.64 1.60
CA TYR A 71 1.50 -2.75 2.76
C TYR A 71 2.96 -2.58 2.35
N SER A 72 3.71 -1.88 3.21
CA SER A 72 5.13 -1.59 2.97
C SER A 72 6.04 -2.77 3.33
N SER A 73 5.56 -3.75 4.09
CA SER A 73 6.28 -4.98 4.39
C SER A 73 5.35 -6.18 4.58
N ALA A 74 5.90 -7.39 4.39
CA ALA A 74 5.17 -8.63 4.67
C ALA A 74 4.79 -8.73 6.16
N VAL A 75 5.67 -8.26 7.05
CA VAL A 75 5.39 -8.20 8.50
C VAL A 75 4.17 -7.33 8.79
N ARG A 76 4.12 -6.10 8.25
CA ARG A 76 2.99 -5.18 8.45
C ARG A 76 1.70 -5.72 7.86
N ALA A 77 1.76 -6.35 6.69
CA ALA A 77 0.60 -7.01 6.08
C ALA A 77 0.07 -8.16 6.95
N GLY A 78 0.97 -8.97 7.52
CA GLY A 78 0.61 -10.08 8.42
C GLY A 78 0.00 -9.60 9.73
N ASP A 79 0.54 -8.54 10.32
CA ASP A 79 -0.04 -7.90 11.52
C ASP A 79 -1.42 -7.32 11.22
N ALA A 80 -1.57 -6.59 10.12
CA ALA A 80 -2.86 -6.05 9.71
C ALA A 80 -3.89 -7.14 9.43
N ALA A 81 -3.52 -8.23 8.76
CA ALA A 81 -4.40 -9.36 8.54
C ALA A 81 -4.91 -9.98 9.85
N ARG A 82 -4.04 -10.10 10.87
CA ARG A 82 -4.46 -10.53 12.22
C ARG A 82 -5.42 -9.53 12.85
N THR A 83 -5.10 -8.25 12.85
CA THR A 83 -5.95 -7.19 13.41
C THR A 83 -7.32 -7.12 12.74
N LEU A 84 -7.38 -7.34 11.42
CA LEU A 84 -8.61 -7.30 10.62
C LEU A 84 -9.38 -8.62 10.61
N GLY A 85 -8.87 -9.68 11.28
CA GLY A 85 -9.51 -11.00 11.27
C GLY A 85 -9.49 -11.70 9.90
N LEU A 86 -8.48 -11.40 9.08
CA LEU A 86 -8.31 -11.91 7.71
C LEU A 86 -7.33 -13.08 7.60
N VAL A 87 -6.88 -13.62 8.73
CA VAL A 87 -6.05 -14.83 8.75
C VAL A 87 -6.88 -16.06 8.39
N ASP A 88 -6.23 -17.04 7.77
CA ASP A 88 -6.81 -18.33 7.51
C ASP A 88 -7.14 -19.05 8.83
N SER A 89 -8.34 -19.61 8.94
CA SER A 89 -8.84 -20.18 10.19
C SER A 89 -8.15 -21.49 10.57
N GLU A 90 -7.58 -22.22 9.62
CA GLU A 90 -6.92 -23.50 9.89
C GLU A 90 -5.43 -23.33 10.22
N SER A 91 -4.73 -22.48 9.45
CA SER A 91 -3.29 -22.26 9.57
C SER A 91 -2.92 -21.06 10.44
N GLY A 92 -3.87 -20.18 10.78
CA GLY A 92 -3.62 -18.93 11.49
C GLY A 92 -2.74 -17.93 10.73
N SER A 93 -2.47 -18.21 9.44
CA SER A 93 -1.56 -17.43 8.61
C SER A 93 -2.30 -16.44 7.74
N ALA A 94 -1.68 -15.28 7.49
CA ALA A 94 -2.22 -14.30 6.55
C ALA A 94 -1.90 -14.75 5.12
N PRO A 95 -2.89 -14.89 4.23
CA PRO A 95 -2.61 -15.15 2.82
C PRO A 95 -2.09 -13.85 2.19
N LEU A 96 -0.78 -13.80 1.91
CA LEU A 96 -0.10 -12.60 1.39
C LEU A 96 0.47 -12.86 0.00
N PHE A 97 0.49 -11.82 -0.82
CA PHE A 97 1.26 -11.78 -2.07
C PHE A 97 1.92 -10.42 -2.21
N SER A 98 2.98 -10.35 -3.03
CA SER A 98 3.67 -9.10 -3.33
C SER A 98 3.71 -8.85 -4.83
N VAL A 99 3.77 -7.57 -5.20
CA VAL A 99 3.94 -7.12 -6.59
C VAL A 99 5.14 -6.16 -6.63
N PRO A 100 6.09 -6.33 -7.55
CA PRO A 100 7.25 -5.46 -7.65
C PRO A 100 6.84 -4.06 -8.15
N VAL A 101 7.54 -3.04 -7.69
CA VAL A 101 7.43 -1.67 -8.21
C VAL A 101 8.32 -1.54 -9.45
N PRO A 102 7.87 -0.91 -10.56
CA PRO A 102 6.65 -0.10 -10.71
C PRO A 102 5.37 -0.88 -11.06
N ALA A 103 5.45 -2.18 -11.37
CA ALA A 103 4.28 -2.96 -11.82
C ALA A 103 3.10 -2.95 -10.81
N ALA A 104 3.39 -2.80 -9.52
CA ALA A 104 2.40 -2.65 -8.46
C ALA A 104 1.47 -1.44 -8.68
N ILE A 105 1.98 -0.35 -9.24
CA ILE A 105 1.19 0.87 -9.53
C ILE A 105 0.16 0.58 -10.61
N ASP A 106 0.59 -0.03 -11.72
CA ASP A 106 -0.30 -0.40 -12.83
C ASP A 106 -1.32 -1.45 -12.37
N TYR A 107 -0.89 -2.40 -11.53
CA TYR A 107 -1.76 -3.41 -10.94
C TYR A 107 -2.90 -2.79 -10.14
N VAL A 108 -2.63 -1.89 -9.18
CA VAL A 108 -3.70 -1.26 -8.39
C VAL A 108 -4.55 -0.29 -9.22
N ALA A 109 -3.96 0.38 -10.22
CA ALA A 109 -4.69 1.27 -11.11
C ALA A 109 -5.75 0.53 -11.94
N SER A 110 -5.51 -0.73 -12.31
CA SER A 110 -6.47 -1.56 -13.05
C SER A 110 -7.82 -1.73 -12.34
N PHE A 111 -7.83 -1.65 -10.99
CA PHE A 111 -9.05 -1.80 -10.20
C PHE A 111 -9.96 -0.57 -10.23
N GLY A 112 -9.52 0.55 -10.82
CA GLY A 112 -10.40 1.70 -11.04
C GLY A 112 -11.61 1.35 -11.91
N GLN A 113 -11.46 0.40 -12.85
CA GLN A 113 -12.57 -0.10 -13.67
C GLN A 113 -13.60 -0.91 -12.85
N ALA A 114 -13.20 -1.41 -11.68
CA ALA A 114 -14.05 -2.11 -10.74
C ALA A 114 -14.63 -1.17 -9.64
N GLY A 115 -14.44 0.15 -9.77
CA GLY A 115 -14.95 1.14 -8.84
C GLY A 115 -14.10 1.37 -7.59
N VAL A 116 -12.86 0.87 -7.55
CA VAL A 116 -11.92 1.22 -6.47
C VAL A 116 -11.56 2.69 -6.57
N PHE A 117 -11.64 3.40 -5.45
CA PHE A 117 -11.37 4.84 -5.38
C PHE A 117 -9.88 5.14 -5.23
N GLY A 118 -9.18 4.37 -4.41
CA GLY A 118 -7.78 4.65 -4.07
C GLY A 118 -7.05 3.48 -3.45
N VAL A 119 -5.84 3.77 -3.00
CA VAL A 119 -5.03 2.85 -2.21
C VAL A 119 -4.68 3.46 -0.86
N THR A 120 -4.70 2.66 0.20
CA THR A 120 -4.32 3.05 1.57
C THR A 120 -3.06 2.30 2.00
N LEU A 121 -2.11 3.03 2.56
CA LEU A 121 -0.83 2.53 3.03
C LEU A 121 -0.96 1.96 4.45
N ASP A 122 -0.49 0.73 4.64
CA ASP A 122 -0.34 0.06 5.94
C ASP A 122 -1.59 0.14 6.84
N HIS A 123 -2.79 0.10 6.26
CA HIS A 123 -4.04 0.11 7.03
C HIS A 123 -4.18 -1.16 7.89
N PRO A 124 -4.53 -1.08 9.19
CA PRO A 124 -5.05 0.10 9.91
C PRO A 124 -4.00 0.94 10.66
N ARG A 125 -2.70 0.64 10.53
CA ARG A 125 -1.63 1.32 11.28
C ARG A 125 -1.38 2.75 10.83
N LEU A 126 -1.16 2.97 9.52
CA LEU A 126 -0.93 4.31 8.97
C LEU A 126 -2.19 4.86 8.33
N GLY A 127 -2.82 4.11 7.42
CA GLY A 127 -4.12 4.48 6.84
C GLY A 127 -4.11 5.66 5.86
N HIS A 128 -2.96 6.32 5.66
CA HIS A 128 -2.83 7.38 4.67
C HIS A 128 -3.14 6.85 3.26
N TYR A 129 -3.88 7.61 2.46
CA TYR A 129 -4.33 7.14 1.14
C TYR A 129 -3.94 8.08 0.00
N ILE A 130 -3.98 7.55 -1.22
CA ILE A 130 -3.89 8.31 -2.47
C ILE A 130 -4.99 7.81 -3.43
N PRO A 131 -5.76 8.72 -4.07
CA PRO A 131 -6.73 8.35 -5.08
C PRO A 131 -6.06 7.66 -6.28
N LEU A 132 -6.75 6.71 -6.93
CA LEU A 132 -6.23 6.04 -8.13
C LEU A 132 -5.92 7.03 -9.26
N ALA A 133 -6.71 8.11 -9.35
CA ALA A 133 -6.51 9.20 -10.32
C ALA A 133 -5.13 9.86 -10.20
N ASN A 134 -4.50 9.80 -9.01
CA ASN A 134 -3.19 10.41 -8.76
C ASN A 134 -2.03 9.41 -8.91
N LEU A 135 -2.28 8.15 -9.24
CA LEU A 135 -1.21 7.15 -9.41
C LEU A 135 -0.30 7.43 -10.62
N GLY A 136 -0.80 8.12 -11.64
CA GLY A 136 0.03 8.58 -12.76
C GLY A 136 1.17 9.50 -12.32
N LEU A 137 0.99 10.26 -11.23
CA LEU A 137 2.04 11.09 -10.63
C LEU A 137 3.12 10.24 -9.96
N LEU A 138 2.75 9.13 -9.32
CA LEU A 138 3.73 8.22 -8.72
C LEU A 138 4.62 7.58 -9.79
N LYS A 139 4.03 7.21 -10.92
CA LYS A 139 4.76 6.64 -12.05
C LYS A 139 5.77 7.63 -12.63
N SER A 140 5.38 8.90 -12.79
CA SER A 140 6.30 9.92 -13.31
C SER A 140 7.48 10.21 -12.39
N TRP A 141 7.36 10.02 -11.07
CA TRP A 141 8.49 10.12 -10.16
C TRP A 141 9.50 8.99 -10.32
N ILE A 142 9.05 7.78 -10.67
CA ILE A 142 9.93 6.64 -10.95
C ILE A 142 10.67 6.86 -12.27
N ASP A 143 9.95 7.27 -13.32
CA ASP A 143 10.54 7.50 -14.64
C ASP A 143 11.52 8.70 -14.64
N GLY A 144 11.21 9.75 -13.86
CA GLY A 144 12.06 10.93 -13.72
C GLY A 144 13.28 10.78 -12.79
N ALA A 145 13.34 9.71 -11.99
CA ALA A 145 14.51 9.40 -11.15
C ALA A 145 15.66 8.73 -11.93
N GLY A 146 15.41 8.34 -13.19
CA GLY A 146 16.39 7.74 -14.10
C GLY A 146 16.99 8.68 -15.16
N GLY A 147 16.80 9.99 -15.03
CA GLY A 147 17.29 11.03 -15.96
C GLY A 147 18.47 11.82 -15.44
#